data_AF-A0A371J0Z7-F1
#
_entry.id   AF-A0A371J0Z7-F1
#
_cell.length_a   1.000
_cell.length_b   1.000
_cell.length_c   1.000
_cell.angle_alpha   90.00
_cell.angle_beta   90.00
_cell.angle_gamma   90.00
#
_symmetry.space_group_name_H-M   'P 1'
#
loop_
_entity.id
_entity.type
_entity.pdbx_description
1 polymer ?
#
loop_
_entity_poly.entity_id
_entity_poly.type
_entity_poly.pdbx_seq_one_letter_code
_entity_poly.pdbx_strand_id
1 'polypeptide(L)' 'VAPLVPMGANAGEPHNIDMQTHILKDTLKQLIAIPSAGKIVPLPYEYKAHV' A
#
# COMPACT_ATOMS: atom_id res chain seq x y z
N VAL A 1 -3.03 5.20 -21.86
CA VAL A 1 -4.01 4.64 -20.91
C VAL A 1 -3.35 3.48 -20.18
N ALA A 2 -3.18 3.59 -18.86
CA ALA A 2 -2.68 2.47 -18.06
C ALA A 2 -3.77 1.39 -17.94
N PRO A 3 -3.41 0.10 -17.91
CA PRO A 3 -4.39 -0.97 -17.78
C PRO A 3 -5.23 -0.81 -16.50
N LEU A 4 -6.54 -1.08 -16.61
CA LEU A 4 -7.49 -1.14 -15.51
C LEU A 4 -7.13 -2.33 -14.61
N VAL A 5 -6.24 -2.10 -13.66
CA VAL A 5 -6.03 -3.02 -12.55
C VAL A 5 -7.23 -2.86 -11.61
N PRO A 6 -7.89 -3.94 -11.13
CA PRO A 6 -8.93 -3.81 -10.12
C PRO A 6 -8.41 -2.95 -8.96
N MET A 7 -9.11 -1.85 -8.65
CA MET A 7 -8.76 -0.95 -7.56
C MET A 7 -8.52 -1.79 -6.29
N GLY A 8 -7.27 -1.82 -5.82
CA GLY A 8 -6.86 -2.59 -4.64
C GLY A 8 -5.70 -3.57 -4.84
N ALA A 9 -5.20 -3.80 -6.06
CA ALA A 9 -4.06 -4.72 -6.27
C ALA A 9 -2.67 -4.05 -6.26
N ASN A 10 -2.58 -2.71 -6.29
CA ASN A 10 -1.30 -2.00 -6.34
C ASN A 10 -0.94 -1.45 -4.95
N ALA A 11 0.30 -1.67 -4.51
CA ALA A 11 0.86 -1.07 -3.31
C ALA A 11 1.25 0.40 -3.58
N GLY A 12 0.28 1.28 -3.76
CA GLY A 12 0.51 2.71 -4.04
C GLY A 12 0.54 3.07 -5.54
N GLU A 13 1.10 4.24 -5.85
CA GLU A 13 1.13 4.82 -7.20
C GLU A 13 1.94 3.95 -8.18
N PRO A 14 1.51 3.83 -9.46
CA PRO A 14 2.27 3.12 -10.48
C PRO A 14 3.70 3.65 -10.62
N HIS A 15 4.69 2.74 -10.58
CA HIS A 15 6.12 3.05 -10.71
C HIS A 15 6.69 4.07 -9.69
N ASN A 16 6.00 4.33 -8.56
CA ASN A 16 6.56 5.11 -7.47
C ASN A 16 7.35 4.19 -6.51
N ILE A 17 8.62 3.98 -6.82
CA ILE A 17 9.50 3.03 -6.12
C ILE A 17 9.60 3.36 -4.63
N ASP A 18 9.69 4.65 -4.30
CA ASP A 18 9.81 5.10 -2.92
C ASP A 18 8.54 4.79 -2.13
N MET A 19 7.37 5.20 -2.62
CA MET A 19 6.08 4.92 -1.96
C MET A 19 5.86 3.42 -1.77
N GLN A 20 6.09 2.63 -2.83
CA GLN A 20 5.94 1.17 -2.81
C GLN A 20 6.87 0.52 -1.77
N THR A 21 8.13 0.95 -1.71
CA THR A 21 9.11 0.44 -0.76
C THR A 21 8.72 0.79 0.68
N HIS A 22 8.25 2.02 0.91
CA HIS A 22 7.82 2.45 2.23
C HIS A 22 6.56 1.72 2.70
N ILE A 23 5.57 1.50 1.82
CA ILE A 23 4.39 0.67 2.10
C ILE A 23 4.81 -0.72 2.56
N LEU A 24 5.74 -1.37 1.85
CA LEU A 24 6.23 -2.71 2.22
C LEU A 24 6.89 -2.70 3.60
N LYS A 25 7.82 -1.77 3.85
CA LYS A 25 8.55 -1.67 5.12
C LYS A 25 7.60 -1.43 6.30
N ASP A 26 6.64 -0.53 6.15
CA ASP A 26 5.71 -0.22 7.24
C ASP A 26 4.69 -1.33 7.45
N THR A 27 4.25 -2.02 6.40
CA THR A 27 3.43 -3.24 6.53
C THR A 27 4.16 -4.30 7.36
N LEU A 28 5.45 -4.54 7.10
CA LEU A 28 6.25 -5.50 7.86
C LEU A 28 6.43 -5.09 9.32
N LYS A 29 6.60 -3.80 9.62
CA LYS A 29 6.61 -3.31 11.00
C LYS A 29 5.28 -3.58 11.70
N GLN A 30 4.16 -3.34 11.01
CA GLN A 30 2.84 -3.61 11.58
C GLN A 30 2.63 -5.11 11.83
N LEU A 31 3.12 -5.99 10.96
CA LEU A 31 3.02 -7.44 11.17
C LEU A 31 3.66 -7.90 12.50
N ILE A 32 4.74 -7.23 12.92
CA ILE A 32 5.40 -7.49 14.21
C ILE A 32 4.61 -6.85 15.36
N ALA A 33 4.01 -5.68 15.15
CA ALA A 33 3.35 -4.90 16.19
C ALA A 33 1.90 -5.31 16.49
N ILE A 34 1.19 -5.93 15.52
CA ILE A 34 -0.22 -6.28 15.70
C ILE A 34 -0.39 -7.30 16.84
N PRO A 35 -1.40 -7.13 17.71
CA PRO A 35 -1.60 -8.02 18.85
C PRO A 35 -2.20 -9.37 18.45
N SER A 36 -2.78 -9.47 17.26
CA SER A 36 -3.44 -10.67 16.74
C SER A 36 -3.55 -10.60 15.22
N ALA A 37 -3.69 -11.75 14.57
CA ALA A 37 -4.03 -11.83 13.15
C ALA A 37 -5.38 -11.17 12.83
N GLY A 38 -5.57 -10.78 11.57
CA GLY A 38 -6.83 -10.20 11.06
C GLY A 38 -7.07 -8.73 11.42
N LYS A 39 -6.12 -8.06 12.08
CA LYS A 39 -6.21 -6.62 12.35
C LYS A 39 -5.92 -5.82 11.08
N ILE A 40 -6.81 -4.87 10.79
CA ILE A 40 -6.62 -3.89 9.72
C ILE A 40 -5.93 -2.68 10.34
N VAL A 41 -4.76 -2.33 9.81
CA VAL A 41 -4.00 -1.15 10.23
C VAL A 41 -3.86 -0.22 9.02
N PRO A 42 -4.35 1.02 9.08
CA PRO A 42 -4.18 1.98 8.00
C PRO A 42 -2.72 2.45 7.93
N LEU A 43 -2.18 2.56 6.72
CA LEU A 43 -0.88 3.18 6.45
C LEU A 43 -1.06 4.57 5.83
N PRO A 44 -0.15 5.54 6.06
CA PRO A 44 -0.31 6.93 5.64
C PRO A 44 0.08 7.16 4.16
N TYR A 45 -0.40 6.32 3.25
CA TYR A 45 -0.12 6.40 1.82
C TYR A 45 -1.42 6.56 1.04
N GLU A 46 -1.48 7.57 0.17
CA GLU A 46 -2.63 7.84 -0.70
C GLU A 46 -2.14 7.99 -2.14
N TYR A 47 -2.78 7.31 -3.09
CA TYR A 47 -2.57 7.52 -4.52
C TYR A 47 -3.83 8.13 -5.12
N LYS A 48 -3.69 9.30 -5.75
CA LYS A 48 -4.77 9.97 -6.49
C LYS A 48 -4.55 9.77 -7.98
N ALA A 49 -5.38 8.95 -8.61
CA ALA A 49 -5.33 8.78 -10.05
C ALA A 49 -5.78 10.08 -10.74
N HIS A 50 -4.94 10.61 -11.62
CA HIS A 50 -5.34 11.68 -12.54
C HIS A 50 -5.93 11.04 -13.80
N VAL A 51 -7.12 11.51 -14.18
CA VAL A 51 -7.89 11.03 -15.34
C VAL A 51 -7.65 11.96 -16.53
#